data_AF-A0A1Y6FPT2-F1
#
_entry.id   AF-A0A1Y6FPT2-F1
#
_cell.length_a   1.000
_cell.length_b   1.000
_cell.length_c   1.000
_cell.angle_alpha   90.00
_cell.angle_beta   90.00
_cell.angle_gamma   90.00
#
_symmetry.space_group_name_H-M   'P 1'
#
loop_
_entity.id
_entity.type
_entity.pdbx_description
1 polymer ?
#
loop_
_entity_poly.entity_id
_entity_poly.type
_entity_poly.pdbx_seq_one_letter_code
_entity_poly.pdbx_strand_id
1 'polypeptide(L)'
;MARWTARILGIIVALLAVVGFFVEGEHLAGIANVDLTLDIARVIIAVALLWVGFGRTSASALRAVLAIVGIMYVAMALLAFADSTLFGLLPTGFTGFDIGFHLVTGIISVIAAFVPVSNRGPVTARA
;
A
#
# COMPACT_ATOMS: atom_id res chain seq x y z
N MET A 1 -1.38 -7.32 -14.64
CA MET A 1 -2.13 -6.97 -13.41
C MET A 1 -1.20 -6.46 -12.31
N ALA A 2 -0.32 -7.28 -11.74
CA ALA A 2 0.57 -6.90 -10.63
C ALA A 2 1.29 -5.54 -10.78
N ARG A 3 1.86 -5.24 -11.95
CA ARG A 3 2.54 -3.96 -12.18
C ARG A 3 1.59 -2.76 -12.16
N TRP A 4 0.38 -2.91 -12.70
CA TRP A 4 -0.65 -1.88 -12.62
C TRP A 4 -1.13 -1.68 -11.18
N THR A 5 -1.31 -2.78 -10.44
CA THR A 5 -1.61 -2.73 -9.01
C THR A 5 -0.55 -1.94 -8.25
N ALA A 6 0.74 -2.25 -8.44
CA ALA A 6 1.82 -1.52 -7.78
C ALA A 6 1.81 -0.01 -8.09
N ARG A 7 1.53 0.38 -9.35
CA ARG A 7 1.42 1.80 -9.74
C ARG A 7 0.25 2.49 -9.05
N ILE A 8 -0.94 1.90 -9.15
CA ILE A 8 -2.18 2.48 -8.61
C ILE A 8 -2.05 2.61 -7.08
N LEU A 9 -1.67 1.54 -6.39
CA LEU A 9 -1.48 1.56 -4.95
C LEU A 9 -0.36 2.54 -4.55
N GLY A 10 0.76 2.54 -5.27
CA GLY A 10 1.87 3.45 -5.01
C GLY A 10 1.46 4.92 -5.12
N ILE A 11 0.66 5.28 -6.14
CA ILE A 11 0.13 6.64 -6.30
C ILE A 11 -0.84 6.98 -5.17
N ILE A 12 -1.80 6.10 -4.86
CA ILE A 12 -2.78 6.35 -3.80
C ILE A 12 -2.09 6.55 -2.45
N VAL A 13 -1.15 5.67 -2.10
CA VAL A 13 -0.39 5.75 -0.84
C VAL A 13 0.48 7.02 -0.82
N ALA A 14 1.12 7.37 -1.94
CA ALA A 14 1.90 8.61 -2.04
C ALA A 14 1.04 9.84 -1.79
N LEU A 15 -0.16 9.90 -2.38
CA LEU A 15 -1.08 11.01 -2.20
C LEU A 15 -1.52 11.13 -0.74
N LEU A 16 -1.86 10.02 -0.08
CA LEU A 16 -2.19 10.03 1.35
C LEU A 16 -1.03 10.56 2.20
N ALA A 17 0.19 10.07 1.96
CA ALA A 17 1.37 10.49 2.71
C ALA A 17 1.67 11.99 2.52
N VAL A 18 1.63 12.46 1.27
CA VAL A 18 1.84 13.88 0.94
C VAL A 18 0.81 14.74 1.65
N VAL A 19 -0.47 14.38 1.53
CA VAL A 19 -1.57 15.12 2.17
C VAL A 19 -1.41 15.13 3.70
N GLY A 20 -1.00 14.02 4.32
CA GLY A 20 -0.74 13.92 5.76
C GLY A 20 0.32 14.90 6.27
N PHE A 21 1.41 15.12 5.51
CA PHE A 21 2.44 16.11 5.91
C PHE A 21 1.98 17.57 5.91
N PHE A 22 0.95 17.91 5.13
CA PHE A 22 0.50 19.29 4.95
C PHE A 22 -0.78 19.63 5.71
N VAL A 23 -1.40 18.67 6.39
CA VAL A 23 -2.61 18.92 7.18
C VAL A 23 -2.25 19.01 8.65
N GLU A 24 -2.66 20.11 9.29
CA GLU A 24 -2.50 20.34 10.72
C GLU A 24 -3.70 19.79 11.49
N GLY A 25 -3.45 19.19 12.65
CA GLY A 25 -4.46 18.56 13.51
C GLY A 25 -4.36 17.03 13.54
N GLU A 26 -5.24 16.38 14.29
CA GLU A 26 -5.19 14.92 14.49
C GLU A 26 -5.81 14.14 13.32
N HIS A 27 -6.65 14.78 12.49
CA HIS A 27 -7.44 14.07 11.48
C HIS A 27 -7.62 14.86 10.18
N LEU A 28 -7.44 14.18 9.04
CA LEU A 28 -7.78 14.66 7.70
C LEU A 28 -9.28 14.73 7.50
N ALA A 29 -9.83 15.96 7.55
CA ALA A 29 -11.28 16.20 7.45
C ALA A 29 -12.13 15.36 8.42
N GLY A 30 -11.55 14.95 9.57
CA GLY A 30 -12.19 14.08 10.55
C GLY A 30 -12.29 12.60 10.17
N ILE A 31 -11.60 12.15 9.11
CA ILE A 31 -11.75 10.78 8.57
C ILE A 31 -10.47 9.96 8.73
N ALA A 32 -9.33 10.40 8.18
CA ALA A 32 -8.08 9.65 8.22
C ALA A 32 -7.14 10.24 9.28
N ASN A 33 -6.40 9.40 9.99
CA ASN A 33 -5.44 9.88 10.97
C ASN A 33 -4.28 10.62 10.30
N VAL A 34 -3.88 11.75 10.89
CA VAL A 34 -2.68 12.49 10.52
C VAL A 34 -1.64 12.23 11.59
N ASP A 35 -0.64 11.43 11.23
CA ASP A 35 0.43 11.07 12.14
C ASP A 35 1.74 10.93 11.38
N LEU A 36 2.77 11.61 11.90
CA LEU A 36 4.07 11.68 11.25
C LEU A 36 4.71 10.29 11.07
N THR A 37 4.59 9.41 12.07
CA THR A 37 5.15 8.06 12.01
C THR A 37 4.46 7.26 10.90
N LEU A 38 3.14 7.35 10.83
CA LEU A 38 2.34 6.69 9.80
C LEU A 38 2.66 7.23 8.40
N ASP A 39 2.81 8.55 8.25
CA ASP A 39 3.09 9.18 6.96
C ASP A 39 4.50 8.86 6.46
N ILE A 40 5.50 8.79 7.35
CA ILE A 40 6.85 8.30 6.99
C ILE A 40 6.76 6.85 6.48
N ALA A 41 6.03 5.97 7.18
CA ALA A 41 5.85 4.59 6.74
C ALA A 41 5.16 4.52 5.36
N ARG A 42 4.12 5.34 5.14
CA ARG A 42 3.44 5.45 3.84
C ARG A 42 4.37 5.94 2.74
N VAL A 43 5.26 6.91 2.99
CA VAL A 43 6.26 7.35 2.00
C VAL A 43 7.16 6.20 1.59
N ILE A 44 7.72 5.46 2.55
CA ILE A 44 8.63 4.33 2.26
C ILE A 44 7.92 3.29 1.39
N ILE A 45 6.67 2.97 1.74
CA ILE A 45 5.84 2.01 1.01
C ILE A 45 5.49 2.53 -0.39
N ALA A 46 5.10 3.80 -0.51
CA ALA A 46 4.83 4.44 -1.79
C ALA A 46 6.04 4.39 -2.72
N VAL A 47 7.23 4.77 -2.21
CA VAL A 47 8.49 4.72 -2.97
C VAL A 47 8.76 3.29 -3.45
N ALA A 48 8.63 2.28 -2.59
CA ALA A 48 8.84 0.89 -2.96
C ALA A 48 7.88 0.43 -4.07
N LEU A 49 6.58 0.74 -3.92
CA LEU A 49 5.54 0.40 -4.90
C LEU A 49 5.73 1.12 -6.24
N LEU A 50 6.06 2.42 -6.21
CA LEU A 50 6.32 3.21 -7.41
C LEU A 50 7.59 2.74 -8.11
N TRP A 51 8.64 2.39 -7.35
CA TRP A 51 9.87 1.82 -7.89
C TRP A 51 9.61 0.52 -8.65
N VAL A 52 8.89 -0.45 -8.07
CA VAL A 52 8.56 -1.69 -8.80
C VAL A 52 7.48 -1.49 -9.87
N GLY A 53 6.61 -0.50 -9.73
CA GLY A 53 5.53 -0.20 -10.66
C GLY A 53 6.02 0.47 -11.94
N PHE A 54 6.87 1.49 -11.82
CA PHE A 54 7.39 2.28 -12.94
C PHE A 54 8.81 1.89 -13.37
N GLY A 55 9.60 1.32 -12.47
CA GLY A 55 10.99 0.93 -12.74
C GLY A 55 11.14 -0.37 -13.53
N ARG A 56 12.35 -0.56 -14.07
CA ARG A 56 12.81 -1.79 -14.73
C ARG A 56 13.25 -2.82 -13.68
N THR A 57 12.29 -3.43 -13.02
CA THR A 57 12.51 -4.43 -11.95
C THR A 57 12.17 -5.84 -12.42
N SER A 58 12.82 -6.84 -11.81
CA SER A 58 12.50 -8.26 -12.05
C SER A 58 11.09 -8.60 -11.56
N ALA A 59 10.51 -9.68 -12.12
CA ALA A 59 9.21 -10.17 -11.65
C ALA A 59 9.23 -10.61 -10.19
N SER A 60 10.36 -11.16 -9.71
CA SER A 60 10.53 -11.55 -8.31
C SER A 60 10.53 -10.33 -7.38
N ALA A 61 11.23 -9.25 -7.73
CA ALA A 61 11.22 -8.01 -6.95
C ALA A 61 9.81 -7.39 -6.88
N LEU A 62 9.09 -7.32 -8.02
CA LEU A 62 7.72 -6.82 -8.05
C LEU A 62 6.80 -7.63 -7.11
N ARG A 63 6.87 -8.96 -7.17
CA ARG A 63 6.05 -9.84 -6.32
C ARG A 63 6.43 -9.72 -4.85
N ALA A 64 7.72 -9.66 -4.54
CA ALA A 64 8.22 -9.54 -3.18
C ALA A 64 7.74 -8.23 -2.54
N VAL A 65 7.85 -7.10 -3.24
CA VAL A 65 7.36 -5.81 -2.72
C VAL A 65 5.85 -5.83 -2.50
N LEU A 66 5.06 -6.34 -3.45
CA LEU A 66 3.62 -6.46 -3.28
C LEU A 66 3.24 -7.38 -2.10
N ALA A 67 3.96 -8.49 -1.91
CA ALA A 67 3.73 -9.40 -0.80
C ALA A 67 4.07 -8.75 0.55
N ILE A 68 5.26 -8.13 0.67
CA ILE A 68 5.71 -7.48 1.90
C ILE A 68 4.76 -6.36 2.29
N VAL A 69 4.47 -5.43 1.36
CA VAL A 69 3.54 -4.32 1.61
C VAL A 69 2.16 -4.84 1.97
N GLY A 70 1.68 -5.84 1.23
CA GLY A 70 0.37 -6.44 1.47
C GLY A 70 0.24 -7.05 2.85
N ILE A 71 1.23 -7.86 3.26
CA ILE A 71 1.28 -8.48 4.59
C ILE A 71 1.38 -7.42 5.68
N MET A 72 2.24 -6.42 5.52
CA MET A 72 2.38 -5.33 6.49
C MET A 72 1.08 -4.57 6.70
N TYR A 73 0.39 -4.20 5.61
CA TYR A 73 -0.89 -3.49 5.69
C TYR A 73 -2.00 -4.32 6.33
N VAL A 74 -2.10 -5.61 5.99
CA VAL A 74 -3.05 -6.52 6.68
C VAL A 74 -2.70 -6.64 8.15
N ALA A 75 -1.43 -6.84 8.51
CA ALA A 75 -1.00 -6.97 9.89
C ALA A 75 -1.30 -5.70 10.71
N MET A 76 -1.00 -4.52 10.18
CA MET A 76 -1.32 -3.25 10.85
C MET A 76 -2.83 -3.07 11.05
N ALA A 77 -3.65 -3.38 10.04
CA ALA A 77 -5.10 -3.30 10.17
C ALA A 77 -5.64 -4.28 11.24
N LEU A 78 -5.12 -5.51 11.28
CA LEU A 78 -5.51 -6.51 12.28
C LEU A 78 -5.06 -6.11 13.70
N LEU A 79 -3.84 -5.58 13.84
CA LEU A 79 -3.35 -5.07 15.12
C LEU A 79 -4.17 -3.88 15.61
N ALA A 80 -4.59 -2.98 14.71
CA ALA A 80 -5.39 -1.82 15.06
C ALA A 80 -6.78 -2.17 15.63
N PHE A 81 -7.30 -3.38 15.40
CA PHE A 81 -8.50 -3.87 16.09
C PHE A 81 -8.24 -4.22 17.56
N ALA A 82 -7.01 -4.62 17.91
CA ALA A 82 -6.61 -4.92 19.27
C ALA A 82 -6.14 -3.66 20.02
N ASP A 83 -5.38 -2.81 19.34
CA ASP A 83 -4.87 -1.53 19.85
C ASP A 83 -4.71 -0.54 18.70
N SER A 84 -5.57 0.48 18.64
CA SER A 84 -5.56 1.49 17.59
C SER A 84 -4.26 2.31 17.59
N THR A 85 -3.53 2.40 18.70
CA THR A 85 -2.26 3.13 18.80
C THR A 85 -1.04 2.29 18.39
N LEU A 86 -1.25 1.01 18.06
CA LEU A 86 -0.19 0.04 17.74
C LEU A 86 0.92 0.00 18.80
N PHE A 87 0.53 -0.16 20.07
CA PHE A 87 1.41 -0.15 21.24
C PHE A 87 2.14 1.18 21.45
N GLY A 88 1.45 2.30 21.16
CA GLY A 88 1.99 3.66 21.29
C GLY A 88 2.87 4.12 20.13
N LEU A 89 2.99 3.34 19.05
CA LEU A 89 3.71 3.77 17.83
C LEU A 89 2.98 4.92 17.11
N LEU A 90 1.67 5.00 17.28
CA LEU A 90 0.80 6.02 16.69
C LEU A 90 0.15 6.87 17.80
N PRO A 91 0.66 8.07 18.09
CA PRO A 91 0.12 9.01 19.08
C PRO A 91 -1.41 9.16 19.08
N THR A 92 -2.01 9.29 17.91
CA THR A 92 -3.46 9.51 17.72
C THR A 92 -4.21 8.23 17.31
N GLY A 93 -3.48 7.18 16.93
CA GLY A 93 -4.02 5.88 16.54
C GLY A 93 -4.75 5.83 15.20
N PHE A 94 -5.10 4.63 14.76
CA PHE A 94 -5.87 4.41 13.53
C PHE A 94 -7.35 4.78 13.71
N THR A 95 -7.91 5.45 12.70
CA THR A 95 -9.35 5.56 12.55
C THR A 95 -9.94 4.33 11.85
N GLY A 96 -11.27 4.23 11.81
CA GLY A 96 -11.95 3.21 10.99
C GLY A 96 -11.59 3.31 9.50
N PHE A 97 -11.33 4.50 8.98
CA PHE A 97 -10.83 4.67 7.61
C PHE A 97 -9.43 4.09 7.45
N ASP A 98 -8.51 4.34 8.39
CA ASP A 98 -7.16 3.79 8.33
C ASP A 98 -7.19 2.26 8.34
N ILE A 99 -7.99 1.66 9.22
CA ILE A 99 -8.17 0.21 9.28
C ILE A 99 -8.69 -0.32 7.93
N GLY A 100 -9.74 0.28 7.38
CA GLY A 100 -10.32 -0.13 6.11
C GLY A 100 -9.36 0.02 4.94
N PHE A 101 -8.65 1.15 4.86
CA PHE A 101 -7.66 1.44 3.83
C PHE A 101 -6.53 0.42 3.86
N HIS A 102 -5.94 0.18 5.04
CA HIS A 102 -4.85 -0.79 5.19
C HIS A 102 -5.32 -2.21 4.87
N LEU A 103 -6.49 -2.63 5.36
CA LEU A 103 -6.98 -3.98 5.11
C LEU A 103 -7.26 -4.22 3.62
N VAL A 104 -8.00 -3.33 2.96
CA VAL A 104 -8.36 -3.48 1.53
C VAL A 104 -7.12 -3.39 0.65
N THR A 105 -6.27 -2.38 0.86
CA THR A 105 -5.03 -2.21 0.10
C THR A 105 -4.08 -3.39 0.31
N GLY A 106 -3.99 -3.87 1.55
CA GLY A 106 -3.19 -5.03 1.93
C GLY A 106 -3.62 -6.29 1.20
N ILE A 107 -4.92 -6.62 1.24
CA ILE A 107 -5.49 -7.79 0.56
C ILE A 107 -5.27 -7.71 -0.96
N ILE A 108 -5.54 -6.55 -1.58
CA ILE A 108 -5.32 -6.34 -3.02
C ILE A 108 -3.84 -6.57 -3.38
N SER A 109 -2.93 -6.04 -2.58
CA SER A 109 -1.48 -6.18 -2.80
C SER A 109 -1.03 -7.64 -2.66
N VAL A 110 -1.48 -8.36 -1.62
CA VAL A 110 -1.18 -9.79 -1.45
C VAL A 110 -1.71 -10.60 -2.65
N ILE A 111 -2.97 -10.43 -3.03
CA ILE A 111 -3.54 -11.13 -4.19
C ILE A 111 -2.70 -10.87 -5.44
N ALA A 112 -2.37 -9.60 -5.70
CA ALA A 112 -1.57 -9.22 -6.87
C ALA A 112 -0.15 -9.81 -6.88
N ALA A 113 0.44 -10.10 -5.71
CA ALA A 113 1.75 -10.75 -5.61
C ALA A 113 1.73 -12.21 -6.11
N PHE A 114 0.59 -12.91 -5.99
CA PHE A 114 0.47 -14.33 -6.33
C PHE A 114 -0.30 -14.61 -7.62
N VAL A 115 -0.98 -13.62 -8.21
CA VAL A 115 -1.67 -13.79 -9.49
C VAL A 115 -0.65 -14.07 -10.62
N PRO A 116 -0.79 -15.19 -11.36
CA PRO A 116 0.05 -15.49 -12.51
C PRO A 116 -0.04 -14.42 -13.60
N VAL A 117 1.09 -14.10 -14.23
CA VAL A 117 1.10 -13.25 -15.43
C VAL A 117 0.81 -14.17 -16.62
N SER A 118 -0.38 -14.09 -17.20
CA SER A 118 -0.68 -14.81 -18.44
C SER A 118 0.20 -14.25 -19.56
N ASN A 119 1.21 -15.00 -19.97
CA ASN A 119 1.91 -14.80 -21.24
C ASN A 119 0.97 -15.17 -22.38
N ARG A 120 0.08 -14.25 -22.79
CA ARG A 120 -0.46 -14.33 -24.15
C ARG A 120 0.69 -13.93 -25.08
N GLY A 121 1.45 -14.92 -25.54
CA GLY A 121 2.36 -14.73 -26.67
C GLY A 121 1.58 -14.22 -27.88
N PRO A 122 2.23 -13.50 -28.81
CA PRO A 122 1.55 -13.03 -30.02
C PRO A 122 0.96 -14.25 -30.72
N VAL A 123 -0.33 -14.20 -31.03
CA VAL A 123 -0.96 -15.13 -31.97
C VAL A 123 -0.21 -14.92 -33.28
N THR A 124 0.73 -15.81 -33.57
CA THR A 124 1.38 -15.84 -34.86
C THR A 124 0.29 -16.25 -35.85
N ALA A 125 -0.28 -15.25 -36.52
CA ALA A 125 -1.05 -15.47 -37.73
C ALA A 125 -0.08 -16.11 -38.73
N ARG A 126 -0.09 -17.44 -38.80
CA ARG A 126 0.54 -18.14 -39.92
C ARG A 126 -0.32 -17.83 -41.14
N ALA A 127 0.30 -17.11 -42.08
CA ALA A 127 -0.19 -16.92 -43.44
C ALA A 127 -0.17 -18.25 -44.20
#